data_AF-A0A6A6YXD7-F1
#
_entry.id   AF-A0A6A6YXD7-F1
#
_cell.length_a   1.000
_cell.length_b   1.000
_cell.length_c   1.000
_cell.angle_alpha   90.00
_cell.angle_beta   90.00
_cell.angle_gamma   90.00
#
_symmetry.space_group_name_H-M   'P 1'
#
loop_
_entity.id
_entity.type
_entity.pdbx_description
1 polymer ?
#
loop_
_entity_poly.entity_id
_entity_poly.type
_entity_poly.pdbx_seq_one_letter_code
_entity_poly.pdbx_strand_id
1 'polypeptide(L)'
;MSTVHDSQSSVEKHRKRPATTATGYTQTIRMFGDGPRAWLPIPDLIDEYNHCMSAVDHADQYRSNYNTIRVHRKTWKPLFHFLLDTAVDNTFLLSTYKPPPGNRGSREQSHKQYRRDLRDALFESSVRPREPNKTQRRKSTKDIVWRPVEEHQHKRVWRKQVFCSACIEAKRPTTTPHRAARKPLANLFANSTMKKREDSDGWKRRTRPPRTSWGCTVCRIPFCTRGTCWGEHLARLNTKD
;
A
#
# COMPACT_ATOMS: atom_id res chain seq x y z
N MET A 1 31.49 -31.61 -23.49
CA MET A 1 30.81 -31.26 -24.76
C MET A 1 29.37 -30.93 -24.43
N SER A 2 28.89 -29.73 -24.77
CA SER A 2 27.43 -29.50 -24.78
C SER A 2 26.88 -30.09 -26.09
N THR A 3 25.62 -30.49 -26.09
CA THR A 3 24.98 -31.20 -27.21
C THR A 3 24.77 -30.34 -28.47
N VAL A 4 25.12 -29.05 -28.44
CA VAL A 4 24.75 -28.07 -29.48
C VAL A 4 25.97 -27.48 -30.21
N HIS A 5 27.15 -27.42 -29.58
CA HIS A 5 28.32 -26.75 -30.17
C HIS A 5 29.47 -27.71 -30.42
N ASP A 6 30.02 -27.65 -31.63
CA ASP A 6 31.28 -28.31 -31.95
C ASP A 6 32.45 -27.51 -31.35
N SER A 7 33.42 -28.21 -30.76
CA SER A 7 34.52 -27.56 -30.03
C SER A 7 35.56 -26.90 -30.93
N GLN A 8 35.45 -27.11 -32.25
CA GLN A 8 36.43 -26.68 -33.25
C GLN A 8 36.00 -25.43 -34.03
N SER A 9 34.73 -25.00 -33.93
CA SER A 9 34.25 -23.84 -34.68
C SER A 9 34.61 -22.53 -33.95
N SER A 10 35.11 -21.57 -34.72
CA SER A 10 35.53 -20.26 -34.21
C SER A 10 35.10 -19.13 -35.12
N VAL A 11 34.65 -18.03 -34.53
CA VAL A 11 34.26 -16.79 -35.21
C VAL A 11 35.28 -15.70 -34.90
N GLU A 12 35.69 -14.95 -35.92
CA GLU A 12 36.53 -13.77 -35.74
C GLU A 12 35.72 -12.60 -35.17
N LYS A 13 36.15 -12.05 -34.04
CA LYS A 13 35.56 -10.85 -33.44
C LYS A 13 36.61 -9.77 -33.24
N HIS A 14 36.24 -8.54 -33.61
CA HIS A 14 37.03 -7.36 -33.31
C HIS A 14 36.87 -6.98 -31.84
N ARG A 15 37.87 -7.30 -31.02
CA ARG A 15 37.82 -7.08 -29.57
C ARG A 15 38.68 -5.90 -29.17
N LYS A 16 38.31 -5.26 -28.05
CA LYS A 16 39.11 -4.23 -27.39
C LYS A 16 40.13 -4.88 -26.47
N ARG A 17 41.35 -4.34 -26.46
CA ARG A 17 42.39 -4.73 -25.52
C ARG A 17 41.87 -4.58 -24.07
N PRO A 18 42.06 -5.60 -23.22
CA PRO A 18 41.70 -5.51 -21.80
C PRO A 18 42.46 -4.39 -21.09
N ALA A 19 41.91 -3.87 -19.99
CA ALA A 19 42.62 -2.91 -19.16
C ALA A 19 43.87 -3.55 -18.52
N THR A 20 44.92 -2.75 -18.27
CA THR A 20 46.17 -3.20 -17.64
C THR A 20 45.94 -3.85 -16.26
N THR A 21 44.85 -3.48 -15.59
CA THR A 21 44.42 -4.02 -14.30
C THR A 21 43.67 -5.34 -14.38
N ALA A 22 43.35 -5.83 -15.58
CA ALA A 22 42.58 -7.06 -15.76
C ALA A 22 43.43 -8.29 -15.41
N THR A 23 42.82 -9.26 -14.73
CA THR A 23 43.44 -10.56 -14.47
C THR A 23 43.80 -11.24 -15.78
N GLY A 24 45.05 -11.69 -15.94
CA GLY A 24 45.53 -12.31 -17.17
C GLY A 24 45.89 -11.33 -18.30
N TYR A 25 46.00 -10.02 -18.00
CA TYR A 25 46.42 -9.00 -18.99
C TYR A 25 47.72 -9.36 -19.72
N THR A 26 48.75 -9.80 -18.98
CA THR A 26 50.07 -10.14 -19.54
C THR A 26 50.03 -11.27 -20.58
N GLN A 27 49.07 -12.20 -20.45
CA GLN A 27 48.88 -13.29 -21.41
C GLN A 27 48.09 -12.81 -22.62
N THR A 28 47.02 -12.06 -22.39
CA THR A 28 46.11 -11.60 -23.44
C THR A 28 46.73 -10.52 -24.33
N ILE A 29 47.57 -9.63 -23.79
CA ILE A 29 48.17 -8.54 -24.56
C ILE A 29 49.00 -9.01 -25.76
N ARG A 30 49.65 -10.17 -25.65
CA ARG A 30 50.44 -10.76 -26.76
C ARG A 30 49.61 -10.97 -28.01
N MET A 31 48.32 -11.28 -27.86
CA MET A 31 47.39 -11.50 -28.96
C MET A 31 46.92 -10.19 -29.62
N PHE A 32 47.13 -9.04 -28.98
CA PHE A 32 46.74 -7.72 -29.50
C PHE A 32 47.89 -6.94 -30.15
N GLY A 33 49.12 -7.44 -30.12
CA GLY A 33 50.31 -6.75 -30.68
C GLY A 33 50.54 -5.38 -30.03
N ASP A 34 50.65 -4.32 -30.83
CA ASP A 34 50.73 -2.93 -30.35
C ASP A 34 49.38 -2.19 -30.39
N GLY A 35 48.36 -2.81 -30.99
CA GLY A 35 47.06 -2.21 -31.21
C GLY A 35 46.15 -2.22 -29.98
N PRO A 36 45.28 -1.20 -29.80
CA PRO A 36 44.25 -1.19 -28.77
C PRO A 36 43.06 -2.11 -29.10
N ARG A 37 43.00 -2.64 -30.32
CA ARG A 37 41.99 -3.61 -30.79
C ARG A 37 42.65 -4.61 -31.73
N ALA A 38 42.12 -5.82 -31.77
CA ALA A 38 42.58 -6.88 -32.67
C ALA A 38 41.40 -7.79 -33.07
N TRP A 39 41.52 -8.40 -34.24
CA TRP A 39 40.65 -9.50 -34.66
C TRP A 39 41.15 -10.77 -34.01
N LEU A 40 40.32 -11.39 -33.18
CA LEU A 40 40.66 -12.61 -32.46
C LEU A 40 39.64 -13.70 -32.78
N PRO A 41 40.08 -14.93 -33.10
CA PRO A 41 39.19 -16.07 -33.19
C PRO A 41 38.72 -16.43 -31.79
N ILE A 42 37.40 -16.47 -31.59
CA ILE A 42 36.79 -16.96 -30.36
C ILE A 42 35.92 -18.18 -30.69
N PRO A 43 35.83 -19.18 -29.79
CA PRO A 43 34.92 -20.30 -29.99
C PRO A 43 33.46 -19.82 -30.11
N ASP A 44 32.69 -20.43 -31.01
CA ASP A 44 31.31 -20.01 -31.29
C ASP A 44 30.42 -20.07 -30.05
N LEU A 45 30.62 -21.11 -29.22
CA LEU A 45 29.96 -21.26 -27.92
C LEU A 45 30.15 -20.01 -27.04
N ILE A 46 31.35 -19.42 -27.04
CA ILE A 46 31.65 -18.24 -26.24
C ILE A 46 30.99 -17.00 -26.85
N ASP A 47 30.94 -16.89 -28.17
CA ASP A 47 30.26 -15.78 -28.84
C ASP A 47 28.76 -15.78 -28.52
N GLU A 48 28.09 -16.92 -28.69
CA GLU A 48 26.66 -17.07 -28.40
C GLU A 48 26.35 -16.85 -26.91
N TYR A 49 27.20 -17.38 -26.02
CA TYR A 49 27.10 -17.09 -24.60
C TYR A 49 27.17 -15.59 -24.33
N ASN A 50 28.15 -14.87 -24.88
CA ASN A 50 28.27 -13.41 -24.66
C ASN A 50 27.09 -12.62 -25.22
N HIS A 51 26.45 -13.12 -26.29
CA HIS A 51 25.26 -12.50 -26.85
C HIS A 51 24.00 -12.67 -25.97
N CYS A 52 23.92 -13.76 -25.19
CA CYS A 52 22.76 -14.06 -24.33
C CYS A 52 23.01 -13.76 -22.85
N MET A 53 24.27 -13.72 -22.42
CA MET A 53 24.70 -13.32 -21.09
C MET A 53 24.45 -11.82 -20.93
N SER A 54 24.14 -11.37 -19.71
CA SER A 54 23.77 -9.99 -19.31
C SER A 54 22.29 -9.61 -19.36
N ALA A 55 21.37 -10.51 -19.75
CA ALA A 55 19.93 -10.21 -19.64
C ALA A 55 19.50 -9.82 -18.21
N VAL A 56 20.06 -10.50 -17.20
CA VAL A 56 19.83 -10.19 -15.78
C VAL A 56 20.47 -8.86 -15.39
N ASP A 57 21.71 -8.61 -15.83
CA ASP A 57 22.43 -7.36 -15.54
C ASP A 57 21.72 -6.15 -16.16
N HIS A 58 21.19 -6.30 -17.38
CA HIS A 58 20.37 -5.30 -18.04
C HIS A 58 19.11 -5.01 -17.22
N ALA A 59 18.38 -6.05 -16.77
CA ALA A 59 17.22 -5.86 -15.92
C ALA A 59 17.58 -5.15 -14.59
N ASP A 60 18.73 -5.47 -13.99
CA ASP A 60 19.21 -4.80 -12.78
C ASP A 60 19.61 -3.35 -13.04
N GLN A 61 20.21 -3.06 -14.19
CA GLN A 61 20.55 -1.71 -14.63
C GLN A 61 19.28 -0.86 -14.83
N TYR A 62 18.23 -1.41 -15.46
CA TYR A 62 16.95 -0.70 -15.61
C TYR A 62 16.34 -0.32 -14.26
N ARG A 63 16.36 -1.25 -13.29
CA ARG A 63 15.82 -1.01 -11.95
C ARG A 63 16.66 -0.02 -11.14
N SER A 64 17.98 -0.16 -11.17
CA SER A 64 18.88 0.69 -10.37
C SER A 64 18.79 2.18 -10.78
N ASN A 65 18.56 2.45 -12.07
CA ASN A 65 18.39 3.81 -12.59
C ASN A 65 17.17 4.54 -12.02
N TYR A 66 16.07 3.84 -11.71
CA TYR A 66 14.81 4.45 -11.25
C TYR A 66 14.17 3.72 -10.05
N ASN A 67 15.01 3.31 -9.10
CA ASN A 67 14.63 2.54 -7.92
C ASN A 67 13.61 3.28 -7.04
N THR A 68 12.56 2.58 -6.60
CA THR A 68 11.53 3.12 -5.67
C THR A 68 11.76 2.77 -4.20
N ILE A 69 12.76 1.93 -3.89
CA ILE A 69 13.12 1.51 -2.53
C ILE A 69 13.42 2.72 -1.65
N ARG A 70 12.85 2.72 -0.44
CA ARG A 70 13.18 3.69 0.61
C ARG A 70 13.62 2.96 1.87
N VAL A 71 14.12 3.69 2.86
CA VAL A 71 14.44 3.12 4.17
C VAL A 71 13.17 2.58 4.83
N HIS A 72 13.18 1.32 5.25
CA HIS A 72 12.03 0.63 5.82
C HIS A 72 12.42 -0.20 7.05
N ARG A 73 11.52 -0.25 8.04
CA ARG A 73 11.65 -1.12 9.23
C ARG A 73 10.89 -2.45 9.09
N LYS A 74 10.33 -2.72 7.91
CA LYS A 74 9.54 -3.92 7.63
C LYS A 74 10.21 -4.70 6.50
N THR A 75 10.47 -5.98 6.74
CA THR A 75 11.21 -6.87 5.83
C THR A 75 10.49 -7.14 4.50
N TRP A 76 9.16 -7.05 4.46
CA TRP A 76 8.40 -7.25 3.23
C TRP A 76 8.39 -6.04 2.29
N LYS A 77 8.69 -4.83 2.78
CA LYS A 77 8.63 -3.62 1.95
C LYS A 77 9.66 -3.61 0.82
N PRO A 78 10.93 -4.00 1.04
CA PRO A 78 11.89 -4.16 -0.05
C PRO A 78 11.39 -5.08 -1.17
N LEU A 79 10.75 -6.21 -0.83
CA LEU A 79 10.17 -7.13 -1.82
C LEU A 79 9.05 -6.47 -2.62
N PHE A 80 8.19 -5.69 -1.96
CA PHE A 80 7.15 -4.93 -2.66
C PHE A 80 7.74 -3.94 -3.67
N HIS A 81 8.76 -3.19 -3.27
CA HIS A 81 9.42 -2.22 -4.16
C HIS A 81 10.14 -2.89 -5.32
N PHE A 82 10.81 -4.02 -5.08
CA PHE A 82 11.41 -4.85 -6.12
C PHE A 82 10.39 -5.28 -7.18
N LEU A 83 9.23 -5.79 -6.74
CA LEU A 83 8.16 -6.21 -7.64
C LEU A 83 7.55 -5.02 -8.40
N LEU A 84 7.39 -3.87 -7.73
CA LEU A 84 6.89 -2.65 -8.36
C LEU A 84 7.84 -2.17 -9.46
N ASP A 85 9.14 -2.06 -9.17
CA ASP A 85 10.13 -1.59 -10.14
C ASP A 85 10.22 -2.56 -11.33
N THR A 86 10.24 -3.86 -11.06
CA THR A 86 10.23 -4.90 -12.11
C THR A 86 8.97 -4.81 -12.98
N ALA A 87 7.80 -4.58 -12.39
CA ALA A 87 6.56 -4.42 -13.15
C ALA A 87 6.60 -3.18 -14.04
N VAL A 88 7.07 -2.04 -13.52
CA VAL A 88 7.16 -0.79 -14.31
C VAL A 88 8.13 -0.96 -15.47
N ASP A 89 9.31 -1.54 -15.24
CA ASP A 89 10.31 -1.74 -16.28
C ASP A 89 9.81 -2.70 -17.37
N ASN A 90 9.12 -3.79 -16.99
CA ASN A 90 8.49 -4.69 -17.94
C ASN A 90 7.40 -4.00 -18.77
N THR A 91 6.56 -3.17 -18.16
CA THR A 91 5.53 -2.42 -18.91
C THR A 91 6.15 -1.41 -19.88
N PHE A 92 7.27 -0.79 -19.51
CA PHE A 92 8.04 0.06 -20.41
C PHE A 92 8.57 -0.72 -21.62
N LEU A 93 9.23 -1.87 -21.40
CA LEU A 93 9.74 -2.72 -22.49
C LEU A 93 8.62 -3.22 -23.42
N LEU A 94 7.44 -3.53 -22.86
CA LEU A 94 6.27 -3.89 -23.68
C LEU A 94 5.76 -2.71 -24.50
N SER A 95 5.76 -1.49 -23.94
CA SER A 95 5.33 -0.28 -24.65
C SER A 95 6.26 0.08 -25.83
N THR A 96 7.56 -0.21 -25.71
CA THR A 96 8.53 0.01 -26.79
C THR A 96 8.45 -1.06 -27.89
N TYR A 97 8.05 -2.29 -27.53
CA TYR A 97 7.88 -3.39 -28.48
C TYR A 97 6.61 -3.24 -29.34
N LYS A 98 5.50 -2.72 -28.78
CA LYS A 98 4.24 -2.47 -29.50
C LYS A 98 3.74 -1.04 -29.27
N PRO A 99 4.22 -0.05 -30.04
CA PRO A 99 3.70 1.31 -29.92
C PRO A 99 2.22 1.35 -30.30
N PRO A 100 1.40 2.18 -29.62
CA PRO A 100 -0.02 2.30 -29.92
C PRO A 100 -0.25 2.71 -31.39
N PRO A 101 -1.33 2.25 -32.02
CA PRO A 101 -1.66 2.61 -33.41
C PRO A 101 -1.80 4.13 -33.52
N GLY A 102 -1.00 4.75 -34.39
CA GLY A 102 -0.91 6.20 -34.57
C GLY A 102 0.44 6.82 -34.19
N ASN A 103 1.23 6.13 -33.36
CA ASN A 103 2.54 6.63 -32.88
C ASN A 103 3.74 5.82 -33.40
N ARG A 104 3.59 5.16 -34.57
CA ARG A 104 4.63 4.29 -35.16
C ARG A 104 5.94 5.00 -35.52
N GLY A 105 5.98 6.34 -35.49
CA GLY A 105 7.16 7.16 -35.80
C GLY A 105 7.90 7.74 -34.59
N SER A 106 7.35 7.70 -33.37
CA SER A 106 7.97 8.28 -32.17
C SER A 106 8.63 7.15 -31.35
N ARG A 107 9.80 6.70 -31.79
CA ARG A 107 10.48 5.52 -31.22
C ARG A 107 11.33 5.81 -29.98
N GLU A 108 11.20 6.98 -29.36
CA GLU A 108 12.08 7.41 -28.26
C GLU A 108 11.33 8.12 -27.15
N GLN A 109 10.31 7.49 -26.56
CA GLN A 109 10.04 7.81 -25.17
C GLN A 109 11.16 7.21 -24.31
N SER A 110 12.06 8.08 -23.86
CA SER A 110 13.02 7.74 -22.81
C SER A 110 12.29 7.07 -21.63
N HIS A 111 12.91 6.08 -21.00
CA HIS A 111 12.36 5.42 -19.80
C HIS A 111 11.91 6.45 -18.74
N LYS A 112 12.64 7.57 -18.62
CA LYS A 112 12.27 8.70 -17.75
C LYS A 112 10.91 9.31 -18.10
N GLN A 113 10.65 9.53 -19.39
CA GLN A 113 9.40 10.13 -19.85
C GLN A 113 8.24 9.17 -19.65
N TYR A 114 8.42 7.90 -20.01
CA TYR A 114 7.42 6.84 -19.75
C TYR A 114 6.99 6.81 -18.27
N ARG A 115 7.95 6.87 -17.34
CA ARG A 115 7.63 6.89 -15.90
C ARG A 115 6.89 8.15 -15.46
N ARG A 116 7.15 9.31 -16.08
CA ARG A 116 6.41 10.55 -15.80
C ARG A 116 4.97 10.45 -16.28
N ASP A 117 4.77 9.95 -17.49
CA ASP A 117 3.44 9.76 -18.07
C ASP A 117 2.63 8.74 -17.24
N LEU A 118 3.27 7.64 -16.83
CA LEU A 118 2.67 6.65 -15.93
C LEU A 118 2.28 7.27 -14.58
N ARG A 119 3.18 8.07 -13.97
CA ARG A 119 2.91 8.76 -12.71
C ARG A 119 1.66 9.65 -12.84
N ASP A 120 1.59 10.45 -13.90
CA ASP A 120 0.49 11.40 -14.09
C ASP A 120 -0.84 10.68 -14.35
N ALA A 121 -0.83 9.60 -15.15
CA ALA A 121 -1.99 8.74 -15.36
C ALA A 121 -2.47 8.06 -14.06
N LEU A 122 -1.54 7.62 -13.21
CA LEU A 122 -1.88 7.05 -11.90
C LEU A 122 -2.46 8.10 -10.96
N PHE A 123 -1.97 9.33 -10.98
CA PHE A 123 -2.56 10.41 -10.17
C PHE A 123 -3.96 10.76 -10.64
N GLU A 124 -4.17 10.91 -11.95
CA GLU A 124 -5.48 11.22 -12.53
C GLU A 124 -6.50 10.13 -12.17
N SER A 125 -6.13 8.85 -12.35
CA SER A 125 -7.00 7.72 -11.96
C SER A 125 -7.20 7.57 -10.45
N SER A 126 -6.29 8.12 -9.64
CA SER A 126 -6.43 8.11 -8.17
C SER A 126 -7.41 9.17 -7.65
N VAL A 127 -7.79 10.16 -8.49
CA VAL A 127 -8.82 11.14 -8.15
C VAL A 127 -10.14 10.40 -8.05
N ARG A 128 -10.45 9.95 -6.84
CA ARG A 128 -11.79 9.47 -6.50
C ARG A 128 -12.66 10.71 -6.39
N PRO A 129 -13.69 10.90 -7.23
CA PRO A 129 -14.72 11.88 -6.92
C PRO A 129 -15.25 11.50 -5.55
N ARG A 130 -14.92 12.33 -4.56
CA ARG A 130 -15.32 12.09 -3.19
C ARG A 130 -16.81 12.33 -3.19
N GLU A 131 -17.60 11.27 -3.40
CA GLU A 131 -19.03 11.37 -3.12
C GLU A 131 -19.12 11.94 -1.70
N PRO A 132 -19.81 13.07 -1.51
CA PRO A 132 -19.96 13.64 -0.19
C PRO A 132 -20.51 12.53 0.67
N ASN A 133 -19.72 12.12 1.67
CA ASN A 133 -20.00 10.93 2.46
C ASN A 133 -21.44 11.10 2.98
N LYS A 134 -22.40 10.34 2.43
CA LYS A 134 -23.81 10.36 2.87
C LYS A 134 -23.94 9.68 4.23
N THR A 135 -22.94 9.83 5.11
CA THR A 135 -23.07 9.53 6.53
C THR A 135 -24.13 10.46 7.06
N GLN A 136 -25.37 9.97 7.10
CA GLN A 136 -26.47 10.65 7.75
C GLN A 136 -25.99 11.09 9.13
N ARG A 137 -25.98 12.41 9.36
CA ARG A 137 -25.61 12.98 10.65
C ARG A 137 -26.48 12.31 11.70
N ARG A 138 -25.87 11.76 12.74
CA ARG A 138 -26.64 11.18 13.83
C ARG A 138 -27.50 12.27 14.45
N LYS A 139 -28.79 11.99 14.63
CA LYS A 139 -29.73 12.91 15.26
C LYS A 139 -29.36 13.16 16.73
N SER A 140 -29.28 14.43 17.07
CA SER A 140 -29.11 14.91 18.44
C SER A 140 -30.44 14.79 19.21
N THR A 141 -30.37 14.92 20.52
CA THR A 141 -31.54 15.04 21.40
C THR A 141 -32.36 16.31 21.17
N LYS A 142 -31.85 17.25 20.37
CA LYS A 142 -32.54 18.47 19.92
C LYS A 142 -33.34 18.26 18.62
N ASP A 143 -33.08 17.19 17.88
CA ASP A 143 -33.73 16.90 16.58
C ASP A 143 -35.09 16.20 16.79
N ILE A 144 -35.93 16.78 17.65
CA ILE A 144 -37.23 16.25 18.07
C ILE A 144 -38.27 16.52 16.96
N VAL A 145 -39.06 15.49 16.65
CA VAL A 145 -40.24 15.63 15.79
C VAL A 145 -41.44 15.79 16.72
N TRP A 146 -42.14 16.91 16.65
CA TRP A 146 -43.28 17.22 17.51
C TRP A 146 -44.51 16.44 17.03
N ARG A 147 -44.92 15.47 17.84
CA ARG A 147 -46.16 14.69 17.72
C ARG A 147 -46.70 14.42 19.13
N PRO A 148 -47.97 14.00 19.27
CA PRO A 148 -48.51 13.56 20.56
C PRO A 148 -47.57 12.55 21.23
N VAL A 149 -47.38 12.71 22.53
CA VAL A 149 -46.38 11.96 23.31
C VAL A 149 -46.64 10.46 23.22
N GLU A 150 -47.90 10.07 23.09
CA GLU A 150 -48.39 8.70 22.96
C GLU A 150 -47.87 8.01 21.68
N GLU A 151 -47.58 8.76 20.62
CA GLU A 151 -47.00 8.23 19.38
C GLU A 151 -45.51 7.88 19.52
N HIS A 152 -44.82 8.48 20.49
CA HIS A 152 -43.40 8.26 20.70
C HIS A 152 -43.18 6.98 21.49
N GLN A 153 -42.64 5.95 20.81
CA GLN A 153 -42.37 4.65 21.45
C GLN A 153 -40.87 4.37 21.51
N HIS A 154 -40.43 3.81 22.64
CA HIS A 154 -39.06 3.33 22.81
C HIS A 154 -38.95 1.89 22.32
N LYS A 155 -38.51 1.71 21.07
CA LYS A 155 -38.40 0.39 20.44
C LYS A 155 -37.03 0.20 19.80
N ARG A 156 -36.75 -1.03 19.39
CA ARG A 156 -35.52 -1.38 18.67
C ARG A 156 -35.60 -0.88 17.22
N VAL A 157 -34.97 0.26 16.93
CA VAL A 157 -35.01 0.92 15.62
C VAL A 157 -33.77 0.59 14.77
N TRP A 158 -32.62 0.28 15.39
CA TRP A 158 -31.37 0.01 14.66
C TRP A 158 -30.95 -1.46 14.72
N ARG A 159 -30.53 -2.00 13.56
CA ARG A 159 -29.91 -3.34 13.47
C ARG A 159 -28.53 -3.39 14.12
N LYS A 160 -27.72 -2.34 13.94
CA LYS A 160 -26.37 -2.19 14.53
C LYS A 160 -26.43 -1.24 15.73
N GLN A 161 -25.64 -1.52 16.77
CA GLN A 161 -25.57 -0.64 17.94
C GLN A 161 -24.92 0.70 17.59
N VAL A 162 -25.64 1.79 17.86
CA VAL A 162 -25.22 3.18 17.69
C VAL A 162 -25.07 3.84 19.07
N PHE A 163 -24.35 4.96 19.17
CA PHE A 163 -24.22 5.65 20.46
C PHE A 163 -25.52 6.33 20.88
N CYS A 164 -25.83 6.30 22.18
CA CYS A 164 -26.99 6.98 22.76
C CYS A 164 -26.81 8.51 22.71
N SER A 165 -27.78 9.25 22.14
CA SER A 165 -27.71 10.72 22.00
C SER A 165 -27.74 11.45 23.33
N ALA A 166 -28.62 11.07 24.26
CA ALA A 166 -28.66 11.66 25.59
C ALA A 166 -27.36 11.44 26.39
N CYS A 167 -26.80 10.22 26.36
CA CYS A 167 -25.57 9.95 27.09
C CYS A 167 -24.34 10.65 26.51
N ILE A 168 -24.33 10.97 25.21
CA ILE A 168 -23.26 11.79 24.64
C ILE A 168 -23.36 13.22 25.14
N GLU A 169 -24.54 13.81 25.05
CA GLU A 169 -24.77 15.19 25.49
C GLU A 169 -24.44 15.35 26.98
N ALA A 170 -24.90 14.40 27.80
CA ALA A 170 -24.64 14.36 29.25
C ALA A 170 -23.27 13.75 29.64
N LYS A 171 -22.42 13.39 28.67
CA LYS A 171 -21.10 12.73 28.88
C LYS A 171 -21.13 11.52 29.83
N ARG A 172 -22.24 10.77 29.86
CA ARG A 172 -22.41 9.59 30.74
C ARG A 172 -21.55 8.42 30.24
N PRO A 173 -20.69 7.83 31.09
CA PRO A 173 -19.86 6.70 30.70
C PRO A 173 -20.68 5.42 30.56
N THR A 174 -20.20 4.49 29.73
CA THR A 174 -20.75 3.14 29.65
C THR A 174 -20.46 2.39 30.95
N THR A 175 -21.50 1.92 31.65
CA THR A 175 -21.37 1.06 32.84
C THR A 175 -20.95 -0.37 32.52
N THR A 176 -21.08 -0.79 31.26
CA THR A 176 -20.66 -2.12 30.82
C THR A 176 -19.14 -2.18 30.75
N PRO A 177 -18.47 -2.95 31.61
CA PRO A 177 -17.03 -3.13 31.50
C PRO A 177 -16.74 -3.78 30.14
N HIS A 178 -15.67 -3.33 29.50
CA HIS A 178 -15.20 -3.94 28.27
C HIS A 178 -14.77 -5.38 28.59
N ARG A 179 -15.60 -6.40 28.29
CA ARG A 179 -15.26 -7.84 28.45
C ARG A 179 -14.20 -8.33 27.47
N ALA A 180 -13.34 -7.43 26.98
CA ALA A 180 -12.29 -7.75 26.05
C ALA A 180 -10.97 -7.20 26.59
N ALA A 181 -10.52 -7.73 27.72
CA ALA A 181 -9.15 -8.19 27.73
C ALA A 181 -9.14 -9.32 26.68
N ARG A 182 -8.62 -9.06 25.48
CA ARG A 182 -8.29 -10.16 24.58
C ARG A 182 -7.36 -11.04 25.41
N LYS A 183 -7.79 -12.26 25.77
CA LYS A 183 -6.84 -13.23 26.31
C LYS A 183 -5.76 -13.36 25.24
N PRO A 184 -4.49 -13.11 25.56
CA PRO A 184 -3.43 -13.28 24.58
C PRO A 184 -3.51 -14.72 24.07
N LEU A 185 -3.43 -14.93 22.75
CA LEU A 185 -3.56 -16.27 22.16
C LEU A 185 -2.44 -17.22 22.61
N ALA A 186 -1.36 -16.68 23.17
CA ALA A 186 -0.30 -17.39 23.87
C ALA A 186 0.39 -16.43 24.85
N ASN A 187 1.14 -16.97 25.82
CA ASN A 187 2.12 -16.18 26.57
C ASN A 187 3.13 -15.61 25.56
N LEU A 188 3.13 -14.29 25.37
CA LEU A 188 4.18 -13.63 24.59
C LEU A 188 5.49 -13.82 25.37
N PHE A 189 6.50 -14.41 24.73
CA PHE A 189 7.85 -14.51 25.28
C PHE A 189 8.34 -13.13 25.75
N ALA A 190 9.16 -13.11 26.80
CA ALA A 190 9.63 -11.92 27.53
C ALA A 190 10.22 -10.78 26.68
N ASN A 191 10.55 -11.04 25.41
CA ASN A 191 11.06 -10.05 24.45
C ASN A 191 9.98 -9.20 23.76
N SER A 192 8.69 -9.50 23.94
CA SER A 192 7.60 -8.57 23.57
C SER A 192 7.47 -7.50 24.65
N THR A 193 8.40 -6.54 24.67
CA THR A 193 8.42 -5.32 25.49
C THR A 193 7.31 -5.24 26.54
N MET A 194 7.48 -5.96 27.67
CA MET A 194 6.72 -5.73 28.90
C MET A 194 7.21 -4.46 29.61
N LYS A 195 7.86 -3.54 28.89
CA LYS A 195 8.16 -2.22 29.43
C LYS A 195 6.82 -1.58 29.74
N LYS A 196 6.53 -1.40 31.04
CA LYS A 196 5.57 -0.36 31.44
C LYS A 196 6.01 0.87 30.66
N ARG A 197 5.13 1.45 29.84
CA ARG A 197 5.43 2.76 29.25
C ARG A 197 5.59 3.70 30.43
N GLU A 198 6.82 3.97 30.83
CA GLU A 198 7.13 4.98 31.84
C GLU A 198 6.60 6.34 31.36
N ASP A 199 6.60 6.57 30.03
CA ASP A 199 5.99 7.74 29.37
C ASP A 199 4.47 7.68 29.19
N SER A 200 3.78 6.69 29.79
CA SER A 200 2.32 6.69 29.81
C SER A 200 1.81 7.44 31.03
N ASP A 201 2.08 8.75 31.06
CA ASP A 201 1.53 9.71 32.03
C ASP A 201 0.03 9.48 32.21
N GLY A 202 -0.33 8.64 33.19
CA GLY A 202 -1.70 8.32 33.57
C GLY A 202 -2.69 8.13 32.42
N TRP A 203 -2.32 7.49 31.29
CA TRP A 203 -3.20 7.36 30.13
C TRP A 203 -4.44 6.54 30.49
N LYS A 204 -5.49 7.22 30.96
CA LYS A 204 -6.79 6.64 31.20
C LYS A 204 -7.49 6.50 29.85
N ARG A 205 -7.84 5.26 29.50
CA ARG A 205 -8.60 4.98 28.28
C ARG A 205 -9.85 5.84 28.26
N ARG A 206 -10.08 6.55 27.14
CA ARG A 206 -11.26 7.41 26.96
C ARG A 206 -12.54 6.65 27.30
N THR A 207 -13.31 7.18 28.25
CA THR A 207 -14.65 6.68 28.58
C THR A 207 -15.54 6.86 27.35
N ARG A 208 -16.21 5.79 26.94
CA ARG A 208 -17.11 5.81 25.78
C ARG A 208 -18.56 5.93 26.25
N PRO A 209 -19.40 6.69 25.55
CA PRO A 209 -20.83 6.72 25.81
C PRO A 209 -21.45 5.35 25.47
N PRO A 210 -22.53 4.94 26.16
CA PRO A 210 -23.19 3.67 25.93
C PRO A 210 -23.73 3.56 24.51
N ARG A 211 -23.66 2.35 23.96
CA ARG A 211 -24.24 2.00 22.67
C ARG A 211 -25.61 1.33 22.87
N THR A 212 -26.52 1.61 21.95
CA THR A 212 -27.91 1.16 21.98
C THR A 212 -28.38 0.78 20.57
N SER A 213 -29.32 -0.15 20.49
CA SER A 213 -30.11 -0.42 19.28
C SER A 213 -31.55 0.11 19.40
N TRP A 214 -31.86 0.71 20.55
CA TRP A 214 -33.17 1.25 20.91
C TRP A 214 -33.20 2.76 20.71
N GLY A 215 -34.40 3.30 20.55
CA GLY A 215 -34.65 4.73 20.52
C GLY A 215 -36.08 5.06 20.13
N CYS A 216 -36.32 6.34 19.84
CA CYS A 216 -37.64 6.82 19.46
C CYS A 216 -38.02 6.35 18.05
N THR A 217 -39.19 5.74 17.87
CA THR A 217 -39.73 5.35 16.57
C THR A 217 -40.00 6.54 15.65
N VAL A 218 -40.50 7.65 16.21
CA VAL A 218 -40.88 8.87 15.48
C VAL A 218 -39.65 9.73 15.19
N CYS A 219 -38.94 10.18 16.24
CA CYS A 219 -37.77 11.05 16.06
C CYS A 219 -36.58 10.34 15.39
N ARG A 220 -36.51 9.00 15.46
CA ARG A 220 -35.33 8.20 15.09
C ARG A 220 -34.06 8.69 15.80
N ILE A 221 -34.18 9.02 17.09
CA ILE A 221 -33.05 9.37 17.97
C ILE A 221 -32.68 8.14 18.83
N PRO A 222 -31.40 7.73 18.89
CA PRO A 222 -30.98 6.57 19.66
C PRO A 222 -30.93 6.87 21.17
N PHE A 223 -31.65 6.08 21.96
CA PHE A 223 -31.69 6.17 23.42
C PHE A 223 -31.43 4.81 24.05
N CYS A 224 -30.63 4.75 25.12
CA CYS A 224 -30.41 3.52 25.85
C CYS A 224 -31.64 3.14 26.70
N THR A 225 -31.84 1.84 26.91
CA THR A 225 -32.89 1.31 27.81
C THR A 225 -32.52 1.41 29.28
N ARG A 226 -31.22 1.58 29.58
CA ARG A 226 -30.70 1.67 30.94
C ARG A 226 -30.52 3.14 31.29
N GLY A 227 -31.35 3.66 32.20
CA GLY A 227 -31.28 5.02 32.74
C GLY A 227 -32.42 5.94 32.30
N THR A 228 -32.30 7.23 32.64
CA THR A 228 -33.31 8.29 32.46
C THR A 228 -33.38 8.86 31.04
N CYS A 229 -32.62 8.33 30.09
CA CYS A 229 -32.48 8.89 28.74
C CYS A 229 -33.79 8.96 27.95
N TRP A 230 -34.70 8.01 28.16
CA TRP A 230 -36.05 8.06 27.55
C TRP A 230 -36.95 9.07 28.25
N GLY A 231 -36.96 9.09 29.59
CA GLY A 231 -37.72 10.07 30.37
C GLY A 231 -37.30 11.52 30.07
N GLU A 232 -36.01 11.78 29.90
CA GLU A 232 -35.48 13.08 29.46
C GLU A 232 -35.97 13.49 28.07
N HIS A 233 -36.20 12.51 27.18
CA HIS A 233 -36.78 12.79 25.87
C HIS A 233 -38.26 13.14 25.96
N LEU A 234 -39.03 12.42 26.79
CA LEU A 234 -40.44 12.71 27.04
C LEU A 234 -40.62 14.06 27.75
N ALA A 235 -39.78 14.37 28.74
CA ALA A 235 -39.79 15.68 29.40
C ALA A 235 -39.58 16.82 28.38
N ARG A 236 -38.64 16.66 27.45
CA ARG A 236 -38.43 17.65 26.37
C ARG A 236 -39.60 17.75 25.39
N LEU A 237 -40.40 16.70 25.22
CA LEU A 237 -41.64 16.74 24.43
C LEU A 237 -42.76 17.48 25.16
N ASN A 238 -42.74 17.47 26.51
CA ASN A 238 -43.76 18.13 27.33
C ASN A 238 -43.43 19.60 27.65
N THR A 239 -42.17 20.02 27.55
CA THR A 239 -41.73 21.40 27.86
C THR A 239 -41.97 22.41 26.72
N LYS A 240 -42.81 22.10 25.74
CA LYS A 240 -43.18 23.05 24.68
C LYS A 240 -44.67 23.39 24.82
N ASP A 241 -44.96 24.00 25.95
CA ASP A 241 -46.03 24.97 26.17
C ASP A 241 -45.38 26.24 26.73
#